data_AF-A0A0C5PRL1-F1
#
_entry.id   AF-A0A0C5PRL1-F1
#
_cell.length_a   1.000
_cell.length_b   1.000
_cell.length_c   1.000
_cell.angle_alpha   90.00
_cell.angle_beta   90.00
_cell.angle_gamma   90.00
#
_symmetry.space_group_name_H-M   'P 1'
#
loop_
_entity.id
_entity.type
_entity.pdbx_description
1 polymer ?
#
loop_
_entity_poly.entity_id
_entity_poly.type
_entity_poly.pdbx_seq_one_letter_code
_entity_poly.pdbx_strand_id
1 'polypeptide(L)'
;MPSTFLIKHKSGGKFIHPKGGDRHPGNDTKLLLHQDIHDRMYFQFDVVEGHWGYIRHVSSGKIVHPDGGQLFPRNDTNLVLHSDRHAGALFALNNVDDYIIHKGGRFVHPDGGSPNPGNDTYVVLHEDKHDAMKFQFVSPDDINNEVLIYGKTSVNGHWRIINTIINPIAEHTHTRSYTVGKSKTESRSSTFAFKWEISGGILANTAFGSLTASMSASTEYMIKKASSNTWSEEKIVTNQIKVVPGKSVVTWQYVFDVAQCDHKAIFHSNILADTDDVSHKPEDLAGVEYD
;
A
#
# COMPACT_ATOMS: atom_id res chain seq x y z
N MET A 1 8.98 13.18 6.93
CA MET A 1 7.83 14.10 7.15
C MET A 1 6.60 13.42 6.59
N PRO A 2 5.45 13.44 7.28
CA PRO A 2 4.20 12.92 6.71
C PRO A 2 3.83 13.71 5.44
N SER A 3 3.38 13.01 4.41
CA SER A 3 2.96 13.61 3.14
C SER A 3 1.75 14.53 3.38
N THR A 4 1.78 15.72 2.80
CA THR A 4 0.62 16.62 2.76
C THR A 4 -0.28 16.22 1.61
N PHE A 5 -1.60 16.18 1.83
CA PHE A 5 -2.57 15.73 0.82
C PHE A 5 -3.90 16.49 0.88
N LEU A 6 -4.67 16.36 -0.20
CA LEU A 6 -6.08 16.72 -0.29
C LEU A 6 -6.93 15.46 -0.14
N ILE A 7 -8.09 15.56 0.51
CA ILE A 7 -9.07 14.48 0.56
C ILE A 7 -10.15 14.77 -0.47
N LYS A 8 -10.11 14.06 -1.61
CA LYS A 8 -10.98 14.27 -2.77
C LYS A 8 -12.11 13.24 -2.79
N HIS A 9 -13.36 13.69 -2.76
CA HIS A 9 -14.52 12.87 -3.02
C HIS A 9 -14.46 12.34 -4.46
N LYS A 10 -14.40 11.02 -4.62
CA LYS A 10 -14.04 10.39 -5.90
C LYS A 10 -15.05 10.68 -7.01
N SER A 11 -16.34 10.54 -6.69
CA SER A 11 -17.42 10.71 -7.67
C SER A 11 -17.73 12.17 -7.99
N GLY A 12 -17.73 13.05 -6.98
CA GLY A 12 -18.10 14.46 -7.13
C GLY A 12 -16.93 15.40 -7.43
N GLY A 13 -15.69 14.93 -7.30
CA GLY A 13 -14.47 15.71 -7.54
C GLY A 13 -14.20 16.83 -6.53
N LYS A 14 -15.03 16.98 -5.50
CA LYS A 14 -14.91 17.99 -4.44
C LYS A 14 -13.95 17.53 -3.34
N PHE A 15 -13.54 18.44 -2.47
CA PHE A 15 -12.58 18.18 -1.42
C PHE A 15 -13.18 18.43 -0.03
N ILE A 16 -12.67 17.75 0.99
CA ILE A 16 -13.05 18.04 2.38
C ILE A 16 -12.42 19.37 2.82
N HIS A 17 -13.22 20.27 3.40
CA HIS A 17 -12.80 21.56 3.95
C HIS A 17 -13.32 21.73 5.38
N PRO A 18 -12.61 22.49 6.24
CA PRO A 18 -13.25 23.14 7.37
C PRO A 18 -14.26 24.17 6.86
N LYS A 19 -15.47 24.19 7.44
CA LYS A 19 -16.49 25.19 7.12
C LYS A 19 -15.93 26.61 7.26
N GLY A 20 -16.14 27.42 6.23
CA GLY A 20 -15.63 28.80 6.15
C GLY A 20 -14.18 28.92 5.69
N GLY A 21 -13.42 27.82 5.58
CA GLY A 21 -12.06 27.82 5.05
C GLY A 21 -11.08 28.64 5.88
N ASP A 22 -11.22 28.66 7.22
CA ASP A 22 -10.30 29.36 8.12
C ASP A 22 -8.95 28.60 8.24
N ARG A 23 -7.85 29.34 8.44
CA ARG A 23 -6.56 28.76 8.84
C ARG A 23 -6.61 28.18 10.25
N HIS A 24 -7.40 28.78 11.14
CA HIS A 24 -7.49 28.43 12.55
C HIS A 24 -8.95 28.19 12.98
N PRO A 25 -9.65 27.22 12.36
CA PRO A 25 -11.01 26.89 12.75
C PRO A 25 -11.09 26.61 14.26
N GLY A 26 -12.18 27.09 14.88
CA GLY A 26 -12.51 26.76 16.26
C GLY A 26 -12.75 25.26 16.43
N ASN A 27 -12.75 24.79 17.68
CA ASN A 27 -13.21 23.44 17.96
C ASN A 27 -14.65 23.26 17.47
N ASP A 28 -14.96 22.03 17.04
CA ASP A 28 -16.26 21.62 16.51
C ASP A 28 -16.64 22.30 15.19
N THR A 29 -15.68 22.92 14.50
CA THR A 29 -15.91 23.42 13.14
C THR A 29 -16.19 22.24 12.22
N LYS A 30 -17.40 22.20 11.66
CA LYS A 30 -17.85 21.14 10.75
C LYS A 30 -16.96 21.03 9.52
N LEU A 31 -16.83 19.80 9.04
CA LEU A 31 -16.25 19.48 7.74
C LEU A 31 -17.35 19.40 6.68
N LEU A 32 -17.03 19.88 5.48
CA LEU A 32 -17.92 19.88 4.32
C LEU A 32 -17.14 19.58 3.04
N LEU A 33 -17.87 19.35 1.95
CA LEU A 33 -17.30 19.23 0.60
C LEU A 33 -17.37 20.56 -0.13
N HIS A 34 -16.26 20.97 -0.72
CA HIS A 34 -16.15 22.20 -1.52
C HIS A 34 -15.21 21.99 -2.72
N GLN A 35 -15.37 22.79 -3.77
CA GLN A 35 -14.57 22.67 -5.00
C GLN A 35 -13.21 23.38 -4.94
N ASP A 36 -13.07 24.35 -4.03
CA ASP A 36 -11.88 25.19 -3.94
C ASP A 36 -10.65 24.37 -3.50
N ILE A 37 -9.46 24.83 -3.88
CA ILE A 37 -8.20 24.22 -3.45
C ILE A 37 -7.31 25.32 -2.89
N HIS A 38 -6.86 25.15 -1.65
CA HIS A 38 -5.95 26.08 -0.98
C HIS A 38 -5.34 25.43 0.25
N ASP A 39 -4.27 26.01 0.79
CA ASP A 39 -3.54 25.47 1.95
C ASP A 39 -4.38 25.26 3.24
N ARG A 40 -5.52 25.95 3.36
CA ARG A 40 -6.50 25.81 4.47
C ARG A 40 -7.41 24.59 4.37
N MET A 41 -7.19 23.71 3.40
CA MET A 41 -7.87 22.42 3.30
C MET A 41 -6.89 21.25 3.15
N TYR A 42 -5.60 21.51 3.41
CA TYR A 42 -4.58 20.47 3.39
C TYR A 42 -4.63 19.62 4.66
N PHE A 43 -4.41 18.33 4.48
CA PHE A 43 -4.35 17.34 5.55
C PHE A 43 -3.02 16.62 5.57
N GLN A 44 -2.70 16.08 6.74
CA GLN A 44 -1.64 15.12 7.00
C GLN A 44 -2.22 13.97 7.81
N PHE A 45 -1.55 12.83 7.82
CA PHE A 45 -1.97 11.68 8.62
C PHE A 45 -0.89 11.34 9.65
N ASP A 46 -1.26 11.47 10.93
CA ASP A 46 -0.40 11.13 12.05
C ASP A 46 -0.70 9.68 12.47
N VAL A 47 0.13 8.72 12.05
CA VAL A 47 -0.02 7.31 12.43
C VAL A 47 0.15 7.15 13.95
N VAL A 48 -0.74 6.38 14.58
CA VAL A 48 -0.78 6.14 16.04
C VAL A 48 -0.50 4.68 16.36
N GLU A 49 -1.30 3.78 15.80
CA GLU A 49 -1.18 2.34 16.02
C GLU A 49 -1.67 1.60 14.78
N GLY A 50 -0.89 0.67 14.22
CA GLY A 50 -1.39 0.02 13.02
C GLY A 50 -1.48 0.97 11.82
N HIS A 51 -2.57 0.74 11.10
CA HIS A 51 -3.15 1.62 10.08
C HIS A 51 -4.02 2.74 10.68
N TRP A 52 -4.21 2.80 12.01
CA TRP A 52 -4.99 3.83 12.68
C TRP A 52 -4.15 5.07 12.99
N GLY A 53 -4.75 6.23 12.77
CA GLY A 53 -4.10 7.51 13.02
C GLY A 53 -5.08 8.67 13.02
N TYR A 54 -4.53 9.88 13.15
CA TYR A 54 -5.29 11.11 13.13
C TYR A 54 -5.19 11.77 11.76
N ILE A 55 -6.33 12.12 11.18
CA ILE A 55 -6.40 13.01 10.01
C ILE A 55 -6.24 14.43 10.55
N ARG A 56 -5.09 15.05 10.33
CA ARG A 56 -4.75 16.36 10.87
C ARG A 56 -4.88 17.44 9.80
N HIS A 57 -5.66 18.47 10.09
CA HIS A 57 -5.69 19.68 9.30
C HIS A 57 -4.37 20.45 9.47
N VAL A 58 -3.66 20.70 8.37
CA VAL A 58 -2.28 21.22 8.39
C VAL A 58 -2.21 22.60 9.01
N SER A 59 -3.08 23.52 8.59
CA SER A 59 -2.98 24.93 9.00
C SER A 59 -3.26 25.16 10.49
N SER A 60 -4.07 24.32 11.14
CA SER A 60 -4.44 24.50 12.55
C SER A 60 -3.86 23.47 13.51
N GLY A 61 -3.34 22.36 13.00
CA GLY A 61 -2.91 21.21 13.80
C GLY A 61 -4.03 20.42 14.46
N LYS A 62 -5.29 20.84 14.29
CA LYS A 62 -6.49 20.12 14.77
C LYS A 62 -6.73 18.86 13.94
N ILE A 63 -7.45 17.92 14.52
CA ILE A 63 -7.70 16.62 13.90
C ILE A 63 -9.20 16.40 13.67
N VAL A 64 -9.52 15.52 12.73
CA VAL A 64 -10.89 15.13 12.41
C VAL A 64 -11.48 14.30 13.55
N HIS A 65 -12.70 14.65 13.98
CA HIS A 65 -13.47 13.95 15.01
C HIS A 65 -14.87 13.64 14.48
N PRO A 66 -15.50 12.52 14.90
CA PRO A 66 -16.96 12.52 15.00
C PRO A 66 -17.39 13.56 16.02
N ASP A 67 -18.42 14.34 15.71
CA ASP A 67 -19.01 15.28 16.66
C ASP A 67 -19.37 14.57 17.97
N GLY A 68 -18.97 15.17 19.10
CA GLY A 68 -19.05 14.56 20.44
C GLY A 68 -17.98 13.49 20.77
N GLY A 69 -17.04 13.18 19.86
CA GLY A 69 -15.84 12.39 20.15
C GLY A 69 -16.05 10.92 20.51
N GLN A 70 -17.21 10.35 20.15
CA GLN A 70 -17.58 8.98 20.55
C GLN A 70 -16.73 7.91 19.84
N LEU A 71 -16.46 6.80 20.54
CA LEU A 71 -15.77 5.65 19.96
C LEU A 71 -16.65 4.87 18.96
N PHE A 72 -17.97 4.88 19.17
CA PHE A 72 -18.96 4.22 18.31
C PHE A 72 -20.05 5.23 17.90
N PRO A 73 -19.70 6.24 17.08
CA PRO A 73 -20.64 7.26 16.62
C PRO A 73 -21.76 6.62 15.81
N ARG A 74 -22.96 7.20 15.82
CA ARG A 74 -24.12 6.70 15.05
C ARG A 74 -24.02 7.13 13.58
N ASN A 75 -24.88 6.57 12.73
CA ASN A 75 -25.07 7.11 11.37
C ASN A 75 -25.42 8.60 11.45
N ASP A 76 -25.01 9.34 10.42
CA ASP A 76 -25.20 10.77 10.23
C ASP A 76 -24.53 11.66 11.29
N THR A 77 -23.61 11.10 12.08
CA THR A 77 -22.77 11.91 12.98
C THR A 77 -21.85 12.79 12.14
N ASN A 78 -21.97 14.11 12.28
CA ASN A 78 -21.11 15.07 11.58
C ASN A 78 -19.63 14.84 11.90
N LEU A 79 -18.76 15.12 10.93
CA LEU A 79 -17.34 15.26 11.19
C LEU A 79 -16.98 16.72 11.44
N VAL A 80 -16.07 16.93 12.40
CA VAL A 80 -15.61 18.25 12.83
C VAL A 80 -14.09 18.27 13.00
N LEU A 81 -13.51 19.46 13.11
CA LEU A 81 -12.14 19.63 13.59
C LEU A 81 -12.12 19.92 15.09
N HIS A 82 -11.28 19.20 15.82
CA HIS A 82 -11.11 19.38 17.26
C HIS A 82 -9.62 19.26 17.67
N SER A 83 -9.24 19.86 18.79
CA SER A 83 -7.85 19.86 19.30
C SER A 83 -7.46 18.56 20.00
N ASP A 84 -8.42 17.89 20.62
CA ASP A 84 -8.19 16.75 21.49
C ASP A 84 -7.71 15.53 20.72
N ARG A 85 -6.95 14.65 21.36
CA ARG A 85 -6.45 13.42 20.74
C ARG A 85 -6.83 12.23 21.61
N HIS A 86 -7.67 11.35 21.09
CA HIS A 86 -8.15 10.17 21.80
C HIS A 86 -8.60 9.07 20.83
N ALA A 87 -8.90 7.87 21.35
CA ALA A 87 -9.26 6.70 20.54
C ALA A 87 -10.52 6.93 19.68
N GLY A 88 -11.47 7.77 20.13
CA GLY A 88 -12.65 8.16 19.35
C GLY A 88 -12.39 9.05 18.14
N ALA A 89 -11.14 9.47 17.89
CA ALA A 89 -10.74 10.28 16.73
C ALA A 89 -9.78 9.53 15.80
N LEU A 90 -9.69 8.20 15.94
CA LEU A 90 -8.83 7.37 15.09
C LEU A 90 -9.57 6.97 13.82
N PHE A 91 -8.88 7.15 12.70
CA PHE A 91 -9.33 6.78 11.35
C PHE A 91 -8.25 5.97 10.65
N ALA A 92 -8.65 5.27 9.59
CA ALA A 92 -7.74 4.66 8.63
C ALA A 92 -8.13 5.04 7.20
N LEU A 93 -7.12 5.18 6.33
CA LEU A 93 -7.21 5.78 5.00
C LEU A 93 -6.92 4.73 3.93
N ASN A 94 -7.93 3.97 3.50
CA ASN A 94 -7.75 2.88 2.56
C ASN A 94 -7.64 3.42 1.12
N ASN A 95 -6.44 3.38 0.55
CA ASN A 95 -6.13 3.80 -0.82
C ASN A 95 -6.36 2.71 -1.87
N VAL A 96 -6.67 1.47 -1.47
CA VAL A 96 -7.00 0.37 -2.40
C VAL A 96 -8.45 0.44 -2.81
N ASP A 97 -9.32 0.60 -1.81
CA ASP A 97 -10.77 0.60 -1.95
C ASP A 97 -11.36 2.02 -1.91
N ASP A 98 -10.50 3.03 -1.80
CA ASP A 98 -10.81 4.46 -1.77
C ASP A 98 -11.80 4.85 -0.67
N TYR A 99 -11.57 4.50 0.59
CA TYR A 99 -12.46 4.94 1.67
C TYR A 99 -11.71 5.38 2.92
N ILE A 100 -12.40 6.18 3.73
CA ILE A 100 -11.96 6.55 5.08
C ILE A 100 -12.90 5.85 6.06
N ILE A 101 -12.33 5.08 6.99
CA ILE A 101 -13.08 4.38 8.02
C ILE A 101 -12.69 4.90 9.40
N HIS A 102 -13.67 5.15 10.24
CA HIS A 102 -13.49 5.45 11.67
C HIS A 102 -13.27 4.17 12.46
N LYS A 103 -12.55 4.24 13.59
CA LYS A 103 -12.26 3.07 14.44
C LYS A 103 -13.51 2.35 14.97
N GLY A 104 -14.66 3.02 15.03
CA GLY A 104 -15.96 2.45 15.35
C GLY A 104 -16.62 1.66 14.22
N GLY A 105 -16.00 1.56 13.04
CA GLY A 105 -16.43 0.74 11.91
C GLY A 105 -17.30 1.45 10.86
N ARG A 106 -17.57 2.75 11.02
CA ARG A 106 -18.34 3.55 10.05
C ARG A 106 -17.42 4.31 9.09
N PHE A 107 -17.93 4.60 7.91
CA PHE A 107 -17.22 5.27 6.84
C PHE A 107 -17.57 6.74 6.75
N VAL A 108 -16.66 7.53 6.18
CA VAL A 108 -16.88 8.94 5.86
C VAL A 108 -17.75 9.06 4.62
N HIS A 109 -18.81 9.86 4.69
CA HIS A 109 -19.80 10.06 3.62
C HIS A 109 -20.06 11.55 3.38
N PRO A 110 -20.40 11.96 2.14
CA PRO A 110 -21.22 13.16 1.97
C PRO A 110 -22.58 12.94 2.64
N ASP A 111 -23.07 13.94 3.37
CA ASP A 111 -24.42 13.91 3.92
C ASP A 111 -25.46 13.64 2.81
N GLY A 112 -26.37 12.70 3.06
CA GLY A 112 -27.33 12.19 2.08
C GLY A 112 -26.77 11.27 0.99
N GLY A 113 -25.48 10.93 0.98
CA GLY A 113 -24.91 9.89 0.12
C GLY A 113 -24.90 10.20 -1.38
N SER A 114 -24.97 11.48 -1.77
CA SER A 114 -24.99 11.87 -3.19
C SER A 114 -23.66 11.58 -3.89
N PRO A 115 -23.66 11.03 -5.13
CA PRO A 115 -22.44 10.89 -5.93
C PRO A 115 -21.92 12.24 -6.45
N ASN A 116 -22.76 13.28 -6.52
CA ASN A 116 -22.37 14.63 -6.90
C ASN A 116 -22.91 15.64 -5.87
N PRO A 117 -22.32 15.69 -4.66
CA PRO A 117 -22.74 16.62 -3.64
C PRO A 117 -22.50 18.06 -4.10
N GLY A 118 -23.34 18.98 -3.64
CA GLY A 118 -23.14 20.42 -3.84
C GLY A 118 -21.95 20.93 -3.04
N ASN A 119 -21.57 22.19 -3.26
CA ASN A 119 -20.69 22.86 -2.31
C ASN A 119 -21.40 22.96 -0.95
N ASP A 120 -20.59 22.93 0.11
CA ASP A 120 -21.03 23.01 1.50
C ASP A 120 -21.88 21.84 1.99
N THR A 121 -21.97 20.73 1.23
CA THR A 121 -22.52 19.47 1.73
C THR A 121 -21.67 18.96 2.88
N TYR A 122 -22.26 18.74 4.05
CA TYR A 122 -21.53 18.25 5.23
C TYR A 122 -20.96 16.85 5.00
N VAL A 123 -19.92 16.55 5.78
CA VAL A 123 -19.34 15.21 5.83
C VAL A 123 -19.77 14.54 7.14
N VAL A 124 -20.28 13.32 7.03
CA VAL A 124 -20.82 12.53 8.15
C VAL A 124 -20.19 11.14 8.22
N LEU A 125 -20.45 10.42 9.30
CA LEU A 125 -20.19 8.98 9.38
C LEU A 125 -21.45 8.17 9.07
N HIS A 126 -21.32 7.14 8.26
CA HIS A 126 -22.41 6.22 7.92
C HIS A 126 -21.86 4.79 7.74
N GLU A 127 -22.70 3.77 7.90
CA GLU A 127 -22.27 2.36 7.83
C GLU A 127 -22.25 1.76 6.41
N ASP A 128 -23.05 2.33 5.51
CA ASP A 128 -23.15 1.86 4.13
C ASP A 128 -21.83 1.96 3.36
N LYS A 129 -21.64 1.05 2.40
CA LYS A 129 -20.52 1.08 1.46
C LYS A 129 -21.04 1.14 0.03
N HIS A 130 -20.74 2.23 -0.66
CA HIS A 130 -21.16 2.48 -2.05
C HIS A 130 -20.23 3.49 -2.74
N ASP A 131 -20.32 3.66 -4.06
CA ASP A 131 -19.36 4.52 -4.78
C ASP A 131 -19.37 5.98 -4.34
N ALA A 132 -20.51 6.49 -3.85
CA ALA A 132 -20.62 7.87 -3.37
C ALA A 132 -19.93 8.14 -2.01
N MET A 133 -19.38 7.15 -1.31
CA MET A 133 -18.58 7.37 -0.10
C MET A 133 -17.07 7.24 -0.33
N LYS A 134 -16.67 7.08 -1.59
CA LYS A 134 -15.27 6.91 -1.93
C LYS A 134 -14.49 8.22 -1.90
N PHE A 135 -13.29 8.18 -1.33
CA PHE A 135 -12.35 9.29 -1.24
C PHE A 135 -10.95 8.86 -1.69
N GLN A 136 -10.33 9.69 -2.51
CA GLN A 136 -8.94 9.58 -2.92
C GLN A 136 -8.08 10.61 -2.18
N PHE A 137 -6.79 10.31 -2.05
CA PHE A 137 -5.82 11.14 -1.35
C PHE A 137 -4.79 11.62 -2.35
N VAL A 138 -4.88 12.89 -2.75
CA VAL A 138 -4.14 13.42 -3.90
C VAL A 138 -3.17 14.52 -3.50
N SER A 139 -2.17 14.75 -4.34
CA SER A 139 -1.17 15.79 -4.14
C SER A 139 -1.81 17.18 -4.19
N PRO A 140 -1.41 18.12 -3.31
CA PRO A 140 -1.77 19.52 -3.45
C PRO A 140 -1.29 20.17 -4.75
N ASP A 141 -0.19 19.66 -5.33
CA ASP A 141 0.41 20.18 -6.56
C ASP A 141 -0.21 19.59 -7.84
N ASP A 142 -0.76 18.37 -7.75
CA ASP A 142 -1.49 17.70 -8.82
C ASP A 142 -2.62 16.84 -8.25
N ILE A 143 -3.85 17.32 -8.41
CA ILE A 143 -5.07 16.69 -7.90
C ILE A 143 -5.45 15.38 -8.61
N ASN A 144 -4.68 14.97 -9.61
CA ASN A 144 -4.83 13.69 -10.31
C ASN A 144 -3.76 12.68 -9.88
N ASN A 145 -2.76 13.11 -9.10
CA ASN A 145 -1.72 12.24 -8.60
C ASN A 145 -2.03 11.82 -7.16
N GLU A 146 -2.22 10.52 -6.92
CA GLU A 146 -2.40 9.97 -5.57
C GLU A 146 -1.09 9.96 -4.79
N VAL A 147 -1.16 10.13 -3.47
CA VAL A 147 0.02 10.17 -2.61
C VAL A 147 0.01 9.07 -1.55
N LEU A 148 1.20 8.59 -1.20
CA LEU A 148 1.38 7.63 -0.10
C LEU A 148 1.23 8.34 1.25
N ILE A 149 0.19 7.95 1.98
CA ILE A 149 -0.23 8.56 3.26
C ILE A 149 0.56 8.00 4.45
N TYR A 150 0.83 6.70 4.42
CA TYR A 150 1.45 5.94 5.50
C TYR A 150 2.99 6.05 5.53
N GLY A 151 3.56 6.96 4.73
CA GLY A 151 4.98 7.20 4.64
C GLY A 151 5.73 6.19 3.75
N LYS A 152 7.06 6.24 3.83
CA LYS A 152 7.94 5.44 2.99
C LYS A 152 7.75 3.95 3.25
N THR A 153 7.56 3.22 2.17
CA THR A 153 7.66 1.76 2.16
C THR A 153 9.12 1.35 2.30
N SER A 154 9.41 0.36 3.15
CA SER A 154 10.69 -0.35 3.09
C SER A 154 10.46 -1.68 2.37
N VAL A 155 11.26 -1.95 1.36
CA VAL A 155 11.31 -3.27 0.74
C VAL A 155 12.73 -3.77 0.84
N ASN A 156 12.89 -5.00 1.30
CA ASN A 156 14.15 -5.72 1.33
C ASN A 156 14.00 -7.00 0.52
N GLY A 157 15.10 -7.59 0.09
CA GLY A 157 15.08 -8.88 -0.58
C GLY A 157 16.21 -9.77 -0.12
N HIS A 158 15.97 -11.07 -0.12
CA HIS A 158 16.96 -12.06 0.29
C HIS A 158 16.76 -13.40 -0.45
N TRP A 159 17.84 -14.14 -0.63
CA TRP A 159 17.80 -15.49 -1.18
C TRP A 159 17.45 -16.53 -0.11
N ARG A 160 16.55 -17.45 -0.45
CA ARG A 160 16.16 -18.60 0.38
C ARG A 160 16.35 -19.89 -0.40
N ILE A 161 16.98 -20.89 0.21
CA ILE A 161 17.06 -22.25 -0.36
C ILE A 161 15.66 -22.88 -0.35
N ILE A 162 15.22 -23.39 -1.49
CA ILE A 162 13.94 -24.10 -1.64
C ILE A 162 14.11 -25.57 -2.05
N ASN A 163 15.29 -25.96 -2.54
CA ASN A 163 15.61 -27.35 -2.86
C ASN A 163 17.11 -27.59 -2.85
N THR A 164 17.53 -28.80 -2.45
CA THR A 164 18.93 -29.22 -2.46
C THR A 164 19.03 -30.66 -2.92
N ILE A 165 19.84 -30.92 -3.95
CA ILE A 165 20.18 -32.26 -4.42
C ILE A 165 21.69 -32.38 -4.33
N ILE A 166 22.19 -33.27 -3.48
CA ILE A 166 23.62 -33.39 -3.19
C ILE A 166 24.14 -34.68 -3.80
N ASN A 167 25.22 -34.55 -4.58
CA ASN A 167 25.97 -35.67 -5.16
C ASN A 167 25.08 -36.82 -5.69
N PRO A 168 24.20 -36.54 -6.67
CA PRO A 168 23.30 -37.53 -7.24
C PRO A 168 24.10 -38.68 -7.86
N ILE A 169 23.64 -39.92 -7.66
CA ILE A 169 24.33 -41.13 -8.14
C ILE A 169 23.92 -41.55 -9.56
N ALA A 170 22.80 -41.02 -10.06
CA ALA A 170 22.25 -41.35 -11.37
C ALA A 170 21.52 -40.15 -11.98
N GLU A 171 21.47 -40.11 -13.32
CA GLU A 171 20.70 -39.11 -14.05
C GLU A 171 19.21 -39.32 -13.78
N HIS A 172 18.51 -38.26 -13.37
CA HIS A 172 17.07 -38.31 -13.20
C HIS A 172 16.45 -36.92 -13.40
N THR A 173 15.19 -36.91 -13.81
CA THR A 173 14.38 -35.70 -13.83
C THR A 173 13.74 -35.53 -12.46
N HIS A 174 14.12 -34.48 -11.75
CA HIS A 174 13.50 -34.13 -10.49
C HIS A 174 12.40 -33.10 -10.72
N THR A 175 11.19 -33.41 -10.25
CA THR A 175 10.06 -32.48 -10.26
C THR A 175 10.01 -31.77 -8.92
N ARG A 176 10.20 -30.44 -8.93
CA ARG A 176 10.11 -29.59 -7.74
C ARG A 176 8.84 -28.76 -7.77
N SER A 177 8.25 -28.57 -6.59
CA SER A 177 7.09 -27.70 -6.38
C SER A 177 7.47 -26.63 -5.36
N TYR A 178 7.20 -25.36 -5.68
CA TYR A 178 7.47 -24.24 -4.79
C TYR A 178 6.35 -23.21 -4.86
N THR A 179 6.12 -22.55 -3.73
CA THR A 179 5.14 -21.48 -3.63
C THR A 179 5.65 -20.23 -4.33
N VAL A 180 4.81 -19.66 -5.19
CA VAL A 180 4.99 -18.31 -5.72
C VAL A 180 3.75 -17.51 -5.36
N GLY A 181 3.97 -16.27 -4.94
CA GLY A 181 2.93 -15.30 -4.66
C GLY A 181 2.90 -14.85 -3.21
N LYS A 182 1.69 -14.47 -2.74
CA LYS A 182 1.48 -13.89 -1.41
C LYS A 182 1.86 -14.90 -0.31
N SER A 183 3.06 -14.80 0.25
CA SER A 183 3.32 -15.44 1.54
C SER A 183 2.93 -14.51 2.65
N LYS A 184 1.77 -14.81 3.23
CA LYS A 184 1.44 -14.45 4.61
C LYS A 184 1.68 -12.96 4.92
N THR A 185 0.69 -12.12 4.62
CA THR A 185 0.61 -10.82 5.26
C THR A 185 0.38 -11.05 6.75
N GLU A 186 1.37 -10.71 7.59
CA GLU A 186 1.12 -10.58 9.02
C GLU A 186 0.52 -9.20 9.25
N SER A 187 -0.76 -9.07 8.88
CA SER A 187 -1.54 -7.91 9.29
C SER A 187 -2.02 -8.17 10.70
N ARG A 188 -1.56 -7.39 11.68
CA ARG A 188 -2.10 -7.44 13.05
C ARG A 188 -3.54 -6.91 13.13
N SER A 189 -4.09 -6.43 12.02
CA SER A 189 -5.48 -5.97 11.88
C SER A 189 -6.11 -6.48 10.59
N SER A 190 -7.10 -7.34 10.69
CA SER A 190 -7.67 -8.15 9.61
C SER A 190 -8.52 -7.39 8.57
N THR A 191 -8.67 -6.07 8.64
CA THR A 191 -9.65 -5.30 7.85
C THR A 191 -9.07 -4.29 6.86
N PHE A 192 -7.75 -4.17 6.74
CA PHE A 192 -7.11 -3.11 5.96
C PHE A 192 -6.17 -3.66 4.90
N ALA A 193 -6.27 -3.12 3.67
CA ALA A 193 -5.46 -3.50 2.52
C ALA A 193 -4.56 -2.33 2.11
N PHE A 194 -3.30 -2.63 1.76
CA PHE A 194 -2.36 -1.66 1.19
C PHE A 194 -2.15 -1.98 -0.29
N LYS A 195 -2.14 -0.95 -1.13
CA LYS A 195 -1.75 -1.07 -2.54
C LYS A 195 -0.23 -0.96 -2.62
N TRP A 196 0.40 -2.04 -3.07
CA TRP A 196 1.83 -2.03 -3.41
C TRP A 196 1.93 -2.10 -4.93
N GLU A 197 2.25 -0.98 -5.58
CA GLU A 197 2.61 -0.96 -6.99
C GLU A 197 4.13 -0.83 -7.08
N ILE A 198 4.80 -1.92 -7.41
CA ILE A 198 6.23 -1.89 -7.74
C ILE A 198 6.30 -1.76 -9.26
N SER A 199 6.71 -0.61 -9.78
CA SER A 199 6.79 -0.34 -11.23
C SER A 199 8.20 0.05 -11.65
N GLY A 200 8.57 -0.25 -12.89
CA GLY A 200 9.75 0.35 -13.50
C GLY A 200 9.85 0.14 -15.03
N GLY A 201 10.45 1.09 -15.76
CA GLY A 201 10.45 1.30 -17.21
C GLY A 201 11.77 0.97 -17.93
N ILE A 202 11.70 0.54 -19.21
CA ILE A 202 12.86 0.12 -20.03
C ILE A 202 13.04 1.06 -21.24
N LEU A 203 14.29 1.32 -21.64
CA LEU A 203 14.68 1.57 -23.04
C LEU A 203 15.50 0.39 -23.57
N ALA A 204 15.04 -0.19 -24.67
CA ALA A 204 15.56 -1.42 -25.26
C ALA A 204 16.66 -1.15 -26.29
N ASN A 205 17.60 -2.10 -26.46
CA ASN A 205 17.93 -2.61 -27.80
C ASN A 205 18.72 -3.95 -27.84
N THR A 206 18.20 -4.83 -28.70
CA THR A 206 18.84 -5.84 -29.60
C THR A 206 19.50 -7.16 -29.09
N ALA A 207 18.88 -8.26 -29.57
CA ALA A 207 19.41 -9.43 -30.31
C ALA A 207 20.61 -10.28 -29.78
N PHE A 208 20.27 -11.52 -29.39
CA PHE A 208 21.06 -12.77 -29.33
C PHE A 208 22.54 -12.75 -28.88
N GLY A 209 22.79 -13.36 -27.72
CA GLY A 209 24.01 -14.11 -27.40
C GLY A 209 25.04 -13.38 -26.53
N SER A 210 25.64 -14.14 -25.61
CA SER A 210 26.80 -13.79 -24.77
C SER A 210 26.54 -12.95 -23.52
N LEU A 211 26.97 -13.55 -22.39
CA LEU A 211 27.27 -12.90 -21.12
C LEU A 211 28.13 -11.64 -21.30
N THR A 212 27.84 -10.64 -20.48
CA THR A 212 28.65 -9.50 -19.98
C THR A 212 28.06 -8.11 -20.27
N ALA A 213 28.09 -7.28 -19.22
CA ALA A 213 27.85 -5.83 -19.18
C ALA A 213 26.40 -5.31 -19.11
N SER A 214 25.95 -5.04 -17.87
CA SER A 214 25.43 -3.73 -17.38
C SER A 214 24.37 -3.93 -16.28
N MET A 215 24.89 -4.00 -15.05
CA MET A 215 24.27 -4.44 -13.81
C MET A 215 23.40 -3.37 -13.11
N SER A 216 22.51 -2.72 -13.86
CA SER A 216 21.47 -1.83 -13.29
C SER A 216 20.07 -2.13 -13.83
N ALA A 217 19.93 -3.13 -14.71
CA ALA A 217 18.71 -3.43 -15.44
C ALA A 217 17.97 -4.70 -14.95
N SER A 218 18.44 -5.35 -13.87
CA SER A 218 17.95 -6.69 -13.47
C SER A 218 16.74 -6.67 -12.54
N THR A 219 16.59 -5.67 -11.67
CA THR A 219 15.53 -5.67 -10.65
C THR A 219 14.16 -5.33 -11.24
N GLU A 220 14.16 -4.33 -12.11
CA GLU A 220 13.01 -3.85 -12.88
C GLU A 220 12.48 -4.90 -13.87
N TYR A 221 13.40 -5.64 -14.50
CA TYR A 221 13.08 -6.74 -15.41
C TYR A 221 12.36 -7.89 -14.70
N MET A 222 12.67 -8.12 -13.41
CA MET A 222 12.12 -9.24 -12.65
C MET A 222 10.82 -8.92 -11.91
N ILE A 223 10.63 -7.68 -11.46
CA ILE A 223 9.32 -7.18 -11.00
C ILE A 223 8.28 -7.25 -12.13
N LYS A 224 8.66 -6.91 -13.36
CA LYS A 224 7.82 -7.07 -14.57
C LYS A 224 7.53 -8.53 -14.95
N LYS A 225 8.38 -9.48 -14.55
CA LYS A 225 8.21 -10.91 -14.85
C LYS A 225 7.31 -11.63 -13.83
N ALA A 226 7.10 -11.04 -12.67
CA ALA A 226 6.02 -11.42 -11.75
C ALA A 226 4.74 -10.73 -12.24
N SER A 227 3.89 -11.45 -12.97
CA SER A 227 2.61 -10.89 -13.43
C SER A 227 1.76 -10.40 -12.24
N SER A 228 0.90 -9.41 -12.43
CA SER A 228 -0.09 -8.93 -11.43
C SER A 228 -0.81 -10.08 -10.71
N ASN A 229 -1.07 -11.18 -11.42
CA ASN A 229 -1.75 -12.38 -10.91
C ASN A 229 -0.89 -13.19 -9.92
N THR A 230 0.44 -13.07 -9.99
CA THR A 230 1.34 -13.67 -9.00
C THR A 230 1.32 -12.92 -7.67
N TRP A 231 0.93 -11.64 -7.66
CA TRP A 231 0.89 -10.81 -6.45
C TRP A 231 -0.43 -10.95 -5.67
N SER A 232 -1.50 -11.38 -6.36
CA SER A 232 -2.83 -11.49 -5.77
C SER A 232 -3.12 -12.86 -5.14
N GLU A 233 -2.53 -13.94 -5.65
CA GLU A 233 -2.85 -15.31 -5.24
C GLU A 233 -1.60 -16.16 -4.98
N GLU A 234 -1.66 -16.99 -3.95
CA GLU A 234 -0.64 -18.01 -3.69
C GLU A 234 -0.88 -19.21 -4.61
N LYS A 235 0.16 -19.63 -5.35
CA LYS A 235 0.08 -20.83 -6.18
C LYS A 235 1.33 -21.67 -6.04
N ILE A 236 1.13 -22.98 -6.19
CA ILE A 236 2.24 -23.93 -6.30
C ILE A 236 2.66 -23.96 -7.77
N VAL A 237 3.92 -23.64 -8.03
CA VAL A 237 4.53 -23.78 -9.35
C VAL A 237 5.39 -25.02 -9.34
N THR A 238 5.21 -25.84 -10.37
CA THR A 238 6.00 -27.06 -10.58
C THR A 238 7.02 -26.82 -11.68
N ASN A 239 8.28 -27.19 -11.45
CA ASN A 239 9.35 -27.11 -12.44
C ASN A 239 10.12 -28.44 -12.45
N GLN A 240 10.62 -28.83 -13.62
CA GLN A 240 11.45 -30.02 -13.78
C GLN A 240 12.89 -29.61 -14.03
N ILE A 241 13.81 -30.19 -13.26
CA ILE A 241 15.24 -30.03 -13.47
C ILE A 241 15.85 -31.36 -13.84
N LYS A 242 16.75 -31.32 -14.82
CA LYS A 242 17.59 -32.45 -15.18
C LYS A 242 18.79 -32.48 -14.24
N VAL A 243 18.91 -33.55 -13.47
CA VAL A 243 20.00 -33.76 -12.51
C VAL A 243 20.96 -34.77 -13.11
N VAL A 244 22.25 -34.42 -13.18
CA VAL A 244 23.31 -35.29 -13.70
C VAL A 244 24.18 -35.84 -12.57
N PRO A 245 24.71 -37.08 -12.69
CA PRO A 245 25.51 -37.69 -11.64
C PRO A 245 26.70 -36.83 -11.21
N GLY A 246 26.99 -36.83 -9.91
CA GLY A 246 28.15 -36.14 -9.34
C GLY A 246 28.06 -34.61 -9.27
N LYS A 247 26.99 -33.99 -9.77
CA LYS A 247 26.77 -32.55 -9.68
C LYS A 247 25.64 -32.23 -8.72
N SER A 248 26.00 -31.61 -7.60
CA SER A 248 25.01 -31.06 -6.69
C SER A 248 24.27 -29.89 -7.35
N VAL A 249 23.01 -29.70 -6.96
CA VAL A 249 22.15 -28.59 -7.39
C VAL A 249 21.45 -28.03 -6.16
N VAL A 250 21.66 -26.75 -5.88
CA VAL A 250 20.99 -25.97 -4.84
C VAL A 250 20.14 -24.92 -5.51
N THR A 251 18.85 -24.96 -5.25
CA THR A 251 17.89 -24.02 -5.83
C THR A 251 17.55 -22.96 -4.80
N TRP A 252 17.71 -21.71 -5.22
CA TRP A 252 17.40 -20.51 -4.47
C TRP A 252 16.17 -19.82 -5.05
N GLN A 253 15.34 -19.28 -4.17
CA GLN A 253 14.24 -18.39 -4.50
C GLN A 253 14.51 -17.02 -3.87
N TYR A 254 14.33 -15.96 -4.64
CA TYR A 254 14.40 -14.60 -4.09
C TYR A 254 13.07 -14.27 -3.40
N VAL A 255 13.15 -13.78 -2.18
CA VAL A 255 12.01 -13.42 -1.34
C VAL A 255 12.09 -11.93 -1.07
N PHE A 256 10.95 -11.24 -1.19
CA PHE A 256 10.84 -9.83 -0.85
C PHE A 256 10.13 -9.66 0.48
N ASP A 257 10.69 -8.84 1.36
CA ASP A 257 10.08 -8.41 2.61
C ASP A 257 9.65 -6.95 2.45
N VAL A 258 8.34 -6.72 2.45
CA VAL A 258 7.76 -5.38 2.33
C VAL A 258 7.21 -4.97 3.69
N ALA A 259 7.49 -3.75 4.12
CA ALA A 259 6.91 -3.16 5.31
C ALA A 259 6.54 -1.70 5.11
N GLN A 260 5.40 -1.31 5.67
CA GLN A 260 4.96 0.08 5.81
C GLN A 260 4.18 0.17 7.11
N CYS A 261 4.50 1.18 7.92
CA CYS A 261 4.05 1.25 9.31
C CYS A 261 4.44 -0.03 10.09
N ASP A 262 3.47 -0.72 10.68
CA ASP A 262 3.63 -1.99 11.38
C ASP A 262 3.17 -3.20 10.54
N HIS A 263 2.72 -2.97 9.31
CA HIS A 263 2.32 -4.03 8.40
C HIS A 263 3.55 -4.60 7.71
N LYS A 264 3.62 -5.93 7.69
CA LYS A 264 4.67 -6.69 7.00
C LYS A 264 4.04 -7.69 6.05
N ALA A 265 4.59 -7.76 4.86
CA ALA A 265 4.24 -8.76 3.86
C ALA A 265 5.51 -9.41 3.35
N ILE A 266 5.44 -10.72 3.16
CA ILE A 266 6.48 -11.48 2.49
C ILE A 266 5.95 -11.87 1.11
N PHE A 267 6.81 -11.80 0.10
CA PHE A 267 6.46 -12.20 -1.24
C PHE A 267 7.48 -13.21 -1.76
N HIS A 268 7.00 -14.43 -2.02
CA HIS A 268 7.79 -15.46 -2.68
C HIS A 268 7.73 -15.24 -4.19
N SER A 269 8.84 -14.77 -4.76
CA SER A 269 8.90 -14.46 -6.18
C SER A 269 9.08 -15.71 -7.05
N ASN A 270 8.91 -15.55 -8.37
CA ASN A 270 9.31 -16.54 -9.37
C ASN A 270 10.78 -16.37 -9.81
N ILE A 271 11.56 -15.58 -9.08
CA ILE A 271 12.99 -15.37 -9.34
C ILE A 271 13.74 -16.54 -8.70
N LEU A 272 14.37 -17.34 -9.54
CA LEU A 272 15.11 -18.53 -9.14
C LEU A 272 16.55 -18.47 -9.64
N ALA A 273 17.44 -19.08 -8.87
CA ALA A 273 18.81 -19.36 -9.28
C ALA A 273 19.16 -20.77 -8.83
N ASP A 274 19.97 -21.46 -9.62
CA ASP A 274 20.54 -22.77 -9.26
C ASP A 274 22.06 -22.62 -9.12
N THR A 275 22.62 -23.15 -8.04
CA THR A 275 24.07 -23.20 -7.79
C THR A 275 24.49 -24.64 -7.44
N ASP A 276 25.80 -24.89 -7.38
CA ASP A 276 26.36 -26.23 -7.14
C ASP A 276 26.67 -26.52 -5.66
N ASP A 277 26.60 -25.51 -4.79
CA ASP A 277 26.83 -25.67 -3.35
C ASP A 277 25.97 -24.69 -2.51
N VAL A 278 25.66 -25.08 -1.28
CA VAL A 278 24.86 -24.28 -0.35
C VAL A 278 25.58 -23.00 0.11
N SER A 279 26.91 -22.98 0.04
CA SER A 279 27.75 -21.81 0.31
C SER A 279 27.85 -20.86 -0.88
N HIS A 280 27.57 -21.35 -2.09
CA HIS A 280 27.51 -20.54 -3.31
C HIS A 280 26.14 -19.85 -3.40
N LYS A 281 25.85 -18.95 -2.45
CA LYS A 281 24.65 -18.10 -2.50
C LYS A 281 24.75 -17.19 -3.73
N PRO A 282 23.68 -17.02 -4.53
CA PRO A 282 23.68 -16.01 -5.58
C PRO A 282 23.88 -14.61 -5.00
N GLU A 283 24.46 -13.70 -5.79
CA GLU A 283 24.64 -12.31 -5.37
C GLU A 283 23.28 -11.64 -5.09
N ASP A 284 23.24 -10.77 -4.07
CA ASP A 284 22.04 -10.01 -3.75
C ASP A 284 21.78 -8.98 -4.86
N LEU A 285 20.50 -8.67 -5.12
CA LEU A 285 20.12 -7.77 -6.22
C LEU A 285 20.49 -6.32 -5.86
N ALA A 286 21.46 -5.73 -6.56
CA ALA A 286 21.86 -4.34 -6.36
C ALA A 286 20.80 -3.35 -6.91
N GLY A 287 20.67 -2.19 -6.26
CA GLY A 287 20.04 -1.00 -6.85
C GLY A 287 18.52 -0.92 -6.77
N VAL A 288 17.90 -1.36 -5.68
CA VAL A 288 16.46 -1.14 -5.49
C VAL A 288 16.23 0.07 -4.60
N GLU A 289 16.07 1.24 -5.22
CA GLU A 289 15.41 2.36 -4.56
C GLU A 289 13.90 2.19 -4.72
N TYR A 290 13.17 2.32 -3.62
CA TYR A 290 11.73 2.14 -3.56
C TYR A 290 11.10 3.50 -3.26
N ASP A 291 10.38 4.05 -4.25
CA ASP A 291 9.56 5.26 -4.08
C ASP A 291 8.14 4.90 -3.60
#